data_AF-A0A3S4MN95-F1
#
_entry.id   AF-A0A3S4MN95-F1
#
_cell.length_a   1.000
_cell.length_b   1.000
_cell.length_c   1.000
_cell.angle_alpha   90.00
_cell.angle_beta   90.00
_cell.angle_gamma   90.00
#
_symmetry.space_group_name_H-M   'P 1'
#
loop_
_entity.id
_entity.type
_entity.pdbx_description
1 polymer ?
#
loop_
_entity_poly.entity_id
_entity_poly.type
_entity_poly.pdbx_seq_one_letter_code
_entity_poly.pdbx_strand_id
1 'polypeptide(L)'
;MSGLPQFHPCKAYLDDSRHLVFNQADGFARALRDGFFALRIPEELDLAPGIRFAQEFYQPAVEEPHADARYRGFRNLPDIYFDRENFQTEHILADARQRQASFPDEVNRLCERMHEIARLILREILGSLGVAPRLWPDVTGGTSEGKGVTWFAVSHYRPERNMQGAPAHKDTGFVTVLYCDQPGLQARLEEGWVEVPPWKGIS
;
A
#
# COMPACT_ATOMS: atom_id res chain seq x y z
N MET A 1 26.36 -0.52 -17.44
CA MET A 1 26.02 -0.56 -16.00
C MET A 1 25.08 -1.75 -15.83
N SER A 2 25.45 -2.75 -15.02
CA SER A 2 24.51 -3.82 -14.66
C SER A 2 23.40 -3.21 -13.80
N GLY A 3 22.13 -3.47 -14.12
CA GLY A 3 21.00 -3.04 -13.29
C GLY A 3 21.08 -3.64 -11.88
N LEU A 4 20.24 -3.13 -10.97
CA LEU A 4 20.12 -3.74 -9.65
C LEU A 4 19.63 -5.19 -9.79
N PRO A 5 20.03 -6.09 -8.87
CA PRO A 5 19.46 -7.44 -8.84
C PRO A 5 17.96 -7.38 -8.57
N GLN A 6 17.20 -8.27 -9.23
CA GLN A 6 15.78 -8.42 -8.99
C GLN A 6 15.52 -9.36 -7.81
N PHE A 7 14.61 -8.96 -6.94
CA PHE A 7 14.11 -9.79 -5.86
C PHE A 7 12.67 -10.20 -6.13
N HIS A 8 12.42 -11.50 -6.07
CA HIS A 8 11.07 -12.05 -6.20
C HIS A 8 10.57 -12.49 -4.81
N PRO A 9 9.68 -11.71 -4.18
CA PRO A 9 9.17 -12.04 -2.86
C PRO A 9 8.43 -13.38 -2.85
N CYS A 10 8.33 -13.98 -1.65
CA CYS A 10 7.45 -15.12 -1.43
C CYS A 10 6.02 -14.75 -1.84
N LYS A 11 5.31 -15.69 -2.47
CA LYS A 11 3.95 -15.48 -2.96
C LYS A 11 2.95 -16.07 -1.99
N ALA A 12 1.93 -15.29 -1.67
CA ALA A 12 0.84 -15.69 -0.80
C ALA A 12 -0.52 -15.31 -1.40
N TYR A 13 -1.58 -15.90 -0.86
CA TYR A 13 -2.97 -15.55 -1.14
C TYR A 13 -3.80 -15.65 0.14
N LEU A 14 -4.97 -15.03 0.14
CA LEU A 14 -5.99 -15.29 1.16
C LEU A 14 -6.88 -16.43 0.65
N ASP A 15 -7.08 -17.46 1.46
CA ASP A 15 -8.03 -18.54 1.16
C ASP A 15 -9.48 -18.10 1.43
N ASP A 16 -10.44 -18.99 1.16
CA ASP A 16 -11.88 -18.72 1.35
C ASP A 16 -12.25 -18.42 2.81
N SER A 17 -11.44 -18.91 3.76
CA SER A 17 -11.57 -18.62 5.20
C SER A 17 -10.77 -17.39 5.63
N ARG A 18 -10.17 -16.67 4.67
CA ARG A 18 -9.37 -15.46 4.84
C ARG A 18 -8.08 -15.67 5.64
N HIS A 19 -7.53 -16.89 5.60
CA HIS A 19 -6.21 -17.17 6.13
C HIS A 19 -5.13 -16.89 5.09
N LEU A 20 -3.97 -16.40 5.56
CA LEU A 20 -2.82 -16.14 4.72
C LEU A 20 -2.08 -17.44 4.40
N VAL A 21 -2.12 -17.86 3.14
CA VAL A 21 -1.47 -19.08 2.67
C VAL A 21 -0.31 -18.75 1.75
N PHE A 22 0.84 -19.37 1.98
CA PHE A 22 2.03 -19.23 1.13
C PHE A 22 2.17 -20.39 0.17
N ASN A 23 2.65 -20.13 -1.04
CA ASN A 23 2.87 -21.17 -2.06
C ASN A 23 4.06 -22.10 -1.73
N GLN A 24 4.81 -21.80 -0.68
CA GLN A 24 6.00 -22.53 -0.23
C GLN A 24 5.86 -22.80 1.27
N ALA A 25 6.28 -24.00 1.71
CA ALA A 25 6.11 -24.44 3.09
C ALA A 25 6.83 -23.52 4.11
N ASP A 26 7.96 -22.93 3.73
CA ASP A 26 8.73 -21.97 4.53
C ASP A 26 8.41 -20.50 4.20
N GLY A 27 7.41 -20.26 3.35
CA GLY A 27 7.13 -18.94 2.78
C GLY A 27 6.82 -17.87 3.83
N PHE A 28 6.10 -18.23 4.89
CA PHE A 28 5.78 -17.31 5.98
C PHE A 28 7.05 -16.86 6.74
N ALA A 29 7.92 -17.81 7.11
CA ALA A 29 9.16 -17.51 7.82
C ALA A 29 10.12 -16.66 6.96
N ARG A 30 10.19 -16.96 5.66
CA ARG A 30 10.97 -16.18 4.70
C ARG A 30 10.40 -14.76 4.54
N ALA A 31 9.09 -14.61 4.42
CA ALA A 31 8.43 -13.31 4.34
C ALA A 31 8.70 -12.42 5.56
N LEU A 32 8.69 -13.00 6.77
CA LEU A 32 9.05 -12.26 7.98
C LEU A 32 10.51 -11.82 8.01
N ARG A 33 11.43 -12.71 7.60
CA ARG A 33 12.86 -12.37 7.52
C ARG A 33 13.14 -11.28 6.49
N ASP A 34 12.52 -11.41 5.31
CA ASP A 34 12.74 -10.50 4.19
C ASP A 34 11.97 -9.17 4.39
N GLY A 35 10.97 -9.16 5.29
CA GLY A 35 10.18 -7.99 5.69
C GLY A 35 9.03 -7.63 4.75
N PHE A 36 8.82 -8.40 3.68
CA PHE A 36 7.70 -8.24 2.75
C PHE A 36 7.44 -9.52 1.94
N PHE A 37 6.25 -9.60 1.36
CA PHE A 37 5.85 -10.68 0.46
C PHE A 37 4.87 -10.17 -0.60
N ALA A 38 4.66 -10.96 -1.64
CA ALA A 38 3.70 -10.68 -2.70
C ALA A 38 2.36 -11.33 -2.34
N LEU A 39 1.29 -10.54 -2.28
CA LEU A 39 -0.06 -11.04 -2.07
C LEU A 39 -0.84 -11.06 -3.40
N ARG A 40 -1.43 -12.21 -3.73
CA ARG A 40 -2.36 -12.31 -4.86
C ARG A 40 -3.54 -11.39 -4.58
N ILE A 41 -3.89 -10.54 -5.55
CA ILE A 41 -5.02 -9.62 -5.44
C ILE A 41 -6.29 -10.45 -5.18
N PRO A 42 -6.99 -10.25 -4.04
CA PRO A 42 -8.26 -10.94 -3.79
C PRO A 42 -9.29 -10.60 -4.87
N GLU A 43 -10.08 -11.58 -5.31
CA GLU A 43 -11.02 -11.41 -6.43
C GLU A 43 -12.04 -10.29 -6.18
N GLU A 44 -12.39 -10.07 -4.92
CA GLU A 44 -13.33 -9.05 -4.48
C GLU A 44 -12.73 -7.64 -4.32
N LEU A 45 -11.41 -7.49 -4.51
CA LEU A 45 -10.73 -6.20 -4.38
C LEU A 45 -10.68 -5.48 -5.74
N ASP A 46 -11.66 -4.61 -5.99
CA ASP A 46 -11.64 -3.71 -7.16
C ASP A 46 -10.62 -2.58 -7.00
N LEU A 47 -9.51 -2.66 -7.75
CA LEU A 47 -8.43 -1.67 -7.75
C LEU A 47 -8.70 -0.47 -8.66
N ALA A 48 -9.69 -0.54 -9.55
CA ALA A 48 -9.91 0.50 -10.57
C ALA A 48 -10.10 1.91 -9.98
N PRO A 49 -10.82 2.11 -8.85
CA PRO A 49 -10.92 3.42 -8.21
C PRO A 49 -9.57 3.98 -7.76
N GLY A 50 -8.70 3.14 -7.20
CA GLY A 50 -7.39 3.56 -6.70
C GLY A 50 -6.41 3.87 -7.83
N ILE A 51 -6.42 3.05 -8.89
CA ILE A 51 -5.62 3.30 -10.10
C ILE A 51 -6.01 4.63 -10.73
N ARG A 52 -7.32 4.85 -10.92
CA ARG A 52 -7.83 6.12 -11.45
C ARG A 52 -7.46 7.28 -10.53
N PHE A 53 -7.56 7.10 -9.21
CA PHE A 53 -7.20 8.15 -8.29
C PHE A 53 -5.72 8.53 -8.41
N ALA A 54 -4.82 7.55 -8.50
CA ALA A 54 -3.39 7.77 -8.72
C ALA A 54 -3.08 8.50 -10.03
N GLN A 55 -3.91 8.30 -11.07
CA GLN A 55 -3.77 8.95 -12.37
C GLN A 55 -4.29 10.39 -12.40
N GLU A 56 -5.17 10.77 -11.46
CA GLU A 56 -5.98 11.98 -11.58
C GLU A 56 -5.80 12.98 -10.42
N PHE A 57 -5.41 12.56 -9.21
CA PHE A 57 -5.44 13.43 -8.01
C PHE A 57 -4.63 14.72 -8.14
N TYR A 58 -3.53 14.67 -8.87
CA TYR A 58 -2.61 15.79 -9.07
C TYR A 58 -3.08 16.75 -10.17
N GLN A 59 -4.08 16.36 -10.97
CA GLN A 59 -4.61 17.20 -12.03
C GLN A 59 -5.43 18.36 -11.44
N PRO A 60 -5.53 19.51 -12.13
CA PRO A 60 -6.38 20.61 -11.72
C PRO A 60 -7.84 20.20 -11.59
N ALA A 61 -8.56 20.86 -10.68
CA ALA A 61 -10.02 20.75 -10.63
C ALA A 61 -10.63 21.21 -11.96
N VAL A 62 -11.74 20.59 -12.36
CA VAL A 62 -12.50 20.96 -13.56
C VAL A 62 -13.86 21.51 -13.15
N GLU A 63 -14.31 22.57 -13.82
CA GLU A 63 -15.60 23.22 -13.52
C GLU A 63 -16.79 22.44 -14.10
N GLU A 64 -16.59 21.78 -15.24
CA GLU A 64 -17.64 21.01 -15.88
C GLU A 64 -17.81 19.61 -15.25
N PRO A 65 -19.06 19.13 -15.05
CA PRO A 65 -19.29 17.78 -14.54
C PRO A 65 -18.75 16.71 -15.50
N HIS A 66 -17.56 16.18 -15.19
CA HIS A 66 -16.97 15.01 -15.83
C HIS A 66 -16.95 13.83 -14.84
N ALA A 67 -17.00 12.60 -15.34
CA ALA A 67 -16.95 11.40 -14.50
C ALA A 67 -15.72 11.38 -13.56
N ASP A 68 -14.62 11.97 -14.00
CA ASP A 68 -13.34 12.02 -13.26
C ASP A 68 -13.14 13.28 -12.43
N ALA A 69 -14.07 14.25 -12.48
CA ALA A 69 -13.94 15.52 -11.76
C ALA A 69 -13.71 15.33 -10.26
N ARG A 70 -14.34 14.30 -9.66
CA ARG A 70 -14.20 13.95 -8.24
C ARG A 70 -12.84 13.37 -7.85
N TYR A 71 -12.01 12.98 -8.81
CA TYR A 71 -10.67 12.45 -8.57
C TYR A 71 -9.58 13.52 -8.72
N ARG A 72 -9.91 14.78 -9.00
CA ARG A 72 -8.95 15.86 -9.30
C ARG A 72 -8.99 16.98 -8.26
N GLY A 73 -8.03 17.90 -8.34
CA GLY A 73 -8.02 19.13 -7.54
C GLY A 73 -7.44 19.00 -6.14
N PHE A 74 -6.85 17.86 -5.80
CA PHE A 74 -6.34 17.60 -4.45
C PHE A 74 -5.12 18.46 -4.09
N ARG A 75 -4.44 19.07 -5.07
CA ARG A 75 -3.40 20.09 -4.84
C ARG A 75 -3.86 21.26 -3.98
N ASN A 76 -5.16 21.53 -3.94
CA ASN A 76 -5.75 22.60 -3.14
C ASN A 76 -6.01 22.21 -1.67
N LEU A 77 -5.66 20.98 -1.27
CA LEU A 77 -5.85 20.45 0.08
C LEU A 77 -4.50 20.29 0.80
N PRO A 78 -3.93 21.37 1.36
CA PRO A 78 -2.56 21.38 1.90
C PRO A 78 -2.35 20.46 3.11
N ASP A 79 -3.44 20.06 3.79
CA ASP A 79 -3.37 19.17 4.96
C ASP A 79 -3.12 17.71 4.59
N ILE A 80 -3.33 17.34 3.32
CA ILE A 80 -3.20 15.95 2.86
C ILE A 80 -2.36 15.81 1.60
N TYR A 81 -2.23 16.85 0.77
CA TYR A 81 -1.41 16.82 -0.44
C TYR A 81 0.01 17.31 -0.17
N PHE A 82 0.98 16.58 -0.71
CA PHE A 82 2.39 16.85 -0.50
C PHE A 82 3.17 16.76 -1.82
N ASP A 83 3.73 17.88 -2.25
CA ASP A 83 4.77 17.91 -3.28
C ASP A 83 6.14 17.73 -2.60
N ARG A 84 6.84 16.62 -2.88
CA ARG A 84 8.21 16.41 -2.40
C ARG A 84 9.18 17.03 -3.40
N GLU A 85 9.47 18.31 -3.24
CA GLU A 85 10.23 19.14 -4.21
C GLU A 85 11.59 18.55 -4.63
N ASN A 86 12.25 17.77 -3.77
CA ASN A 86 13.55 17.14 -4.03
C ASN A 86 13.45 15.71 -4.62
N PHE A 87 12.24 15.26 -4.97
CA PHE A 87 11.94 13.92 -5.45
C PHE A 87 10.93 13.96 -6.61
N GLN A 88 10.77 12.85 -7.31
CA GLN A 88 9.74 12.73 -8.34
C GLN A 88 8.33 12.66 -7.74
N THR A 89 8.20 12.20 -6.48
CA THR A 89 6.90 11.95 -5.85
C THR A 89 6.14 13.23 -5.49
N GLU A 90 4.91 13.33 -5.97
CA GLU A 90 3.82 14.00 -5.28
C GLU A 90 2.84 12.96 -4.74
N HIS A 91 2.24 13.18 -3.58
CA HIS A 91 1.32 12.21 -2.99
C HIS A 91 0.27 12.86 -2.11
N ILE A 92 -0.77 12.09 -1.84
CA ILE A 92 -1.71 12.34 -0.77
C ILE A 92 -1.39 11.38 0.38
N LEU A 93 -1.44 11.86 1.62
CA LEU A 93 -1.44 11.05 2.83
C LEU A 93 -2.60 11.51 3.71
N ALA A 94 -3.55 10.61 3.98
CA ALA A 94 -4.77 10.95 4.70
C ALA A 94 -5.19 9.84 5.67
N ASP A 95 -5.62 10.24 6.87
CA ASP A 95 -6.26 9.33 7.83
C ASP A 95 -7.73 9.06 7.45
N ALA A 96 -8.39 8.15 8.16
CA ALA A 96 -9.79 7.81 7.90
C ALA A 96 -10.75 9.02 7.89
N ARG A 97 -10.55 9.99 8.79
CA ARG A 97 -11.41 11.19 8.87
C ARG A 97 -11.20 12.10 7.67
N GLN A 98 -9.95 12.37 7.32
CA GLN A 98 -9.58 13.20 6.18
C GLN A 98 -10.06 12.58 4.86
N ARG A 99 -9.92 11.27 4.70
CA ARG A 99 -10.43 10.54 3.53
C ARG A 99 -11.95 10.63 3.39
N GLN A 100 -12.70 10.41 4.46
CA GLN A 100 -14.16 10.52 4.43
C GLN A 100 -14.64 11.92 4.04
N ALA A 101 -13.87 12.95 4.39
CA ALA A 101 -14.21 14.33 4.05
C ALA A 101 -13.86 14.73 2.62
N SER A 102 -12.96 14.01 1.94
CA SER A 102 -12.34 14.49 0.69
C SER A 102 -12.30 13.49 -0.47
N PHE A 103 -12.30 12.18 -0.21
CA PHE A 103 -12.12 11.17 -1.23
C PHE A 103 -13.48 10.72 -1.81
N PRO A 104 -13.53 10.32 -3.09
CA PRO A 104 -14.69 9.62 -3.63
C PRO A 104 -15.06 8.37 -2.83
N ASP A 105 -16.35 8.05 -2.75
CA ASP A 105 -16.86 6.92 -1.95
C ASP A 105 -16.23 5.58 -2.36
N GLU A 106 -16.02 5.36 -3.67
CA GLU A 106 -15.38 4.15 -4.19
C GLU A 106 -13.91 4.03 -3.81
N VAL A 107 -13.20 5.15 -3.67
CA VAL A 107 -11.82 5.16 -3.17
C VAL A 107 -11.83 4.85 -1.68
N ASN A 108 -12.78 5.42 -0.92
CA ASN A 108 -12.95 5.08 0.49
C ASN A 108 -13.26 3.59 0.69
N ARG A 109 -14.16 3.00 -0.12
CA ARG A 109 -14.43 1.56 -0.07
C ARG A 109 -13.18 0.71 -0.34
N LEU A 110 -12.40 1.07 -1.36
CA LEU A 110 -11.12 0.41 -1.63
C LEU A 110 -10.16 0.52 -0.44
N CYS A 111 -10.02 1.71 0.14
CA CYS A 111 -9.18 1.92 1.32
C CYS A 111 -9.60 0.99 2.46
N GLU A 112 -10.90 0.92 2.80
CA GLU A 112 -11.37 0.03 3.88
C GLU A 112 -11.05 -1.44 3.59
N ARG A 113 -11.18 -1.90 2.34
CA ARG A 113 -10.82 -3.26 1.95
C ARG A 113 -9.32 -3.54 2.08
N MET A 114 -8.46 -2.58 1.69
CA MET A 114 -7.01 -2.72 1.88
C MET A 114 -6.62 -2.76 3.36
N HIS A 115 -7.25 -1.95 4.22
CA HIS A 115 -7.04 -1.98 5.67
C HIS A 115 -7.53 -3.29 6.30
N GLU A 116 -8.62 -3.86 5.79
CA GLU A 116 -9.09 -5.17 6.21
C GLU A 116 -8.08 -6.27 5.89
N ILE A 117 -7.49 -6.26 4.69
CA ILE A 117 -6.40 -7.17 4.30
C ILE A 117 -5.19 -6.99 5.23
N ALA A 118 -4.77 -5.75 5.48
CA ALA A 118 -3.66 -5.45 6.39
C ALA A 118 -3.92 -6.00 7.81
N ARG A 119 -5.15 -5.87 8.30
CA ARG A 119 -5.57 -6.39 9.61
C ARG A 119 -5.58 -7.92 9.67
N LEU A 120 -6.01 -8.60 8.62
CA LEU A 120 -5.96 -10.06 8.53
C LEU A 120 -4.49 -10.53 8.60
N ILE A 121 -3.62 -9.93 7.78
CA ILE A 121 -2.17 -10.23 7.77
C ILE A 121 -1.55 -9.98 9.15
N LEU A 122 -1.87 -8.85 9.79
CA LEU A 122 -1.37 -8.54 11.14
C LEU A 122 -1.76 -9.61 12.16
N ARG A 123 -3.00 -10.12 12.11
CA ARG A 123 -3.45 -11.19 13.00
C ARG A 123 -2.73 -12.51 12.74
N GLU A 124 -2.46 -12.85 11.48
CA GLU A 124 -1.66 -14.03 11.10
C GLU A 124 -0.22 -13.91 11.63
N ILE A 125 0.40 -12.72 11.52
CA ILE A 125 1.71 -12.44 12.10
C ILE A 125 1.69 -12.63 13.62
N LEU A 126 0.74 -12.02 14.34
CA LEU A 126 0.64 -12.15 15.79
C LEU A 126 0.40 -13.61 16.23
N GLY A 127 -0.45 -14.33 15.50
CA GLY A 127 -0.70 -15.76 15.74
C GLY A 127 0.56 -16.60 15.54
N SER A 128 1.31 -16.38 14.46
CA SER A 128 2.56 -17.08 14.16
C SER A 128 3.65 -16.84 15.21
N LEU A 129 3.68 -15.64 15.80
CA LEU A 129 4.60 -15.27 16.89
C LEU A 129 4.15 -15.82 18.26
N GLY A 130 3.01 -16.52 18.33
CA GLY A 130 2.48 -17.07 19.56
C GLY A 130 1.90 -16.02 20.51
N VAL A 131 1.63 -14.80 20.04
CA VAL A 131 0.99 -13.77 20.87
C VAL A 131 -0.45 -14.18 21.14
N ALA A 132 -0.80 -14.34 22.43
CA ALA A 132 -2.14 -14.74 22.81
C ALA A 132 -3.19 -13.74 22.28
N PRO A 133 -4.30 -14.19 21.64
CA PRO A 133 -5.29 -13.29 21.02
C PRO A 133 -5.84 -12.18 21.92
N ARG A 134 -6.00 -12.47 23.21
CA ARG A 134 -6.44 -11.49 24.22
C ARG A 134 -5.51 -10.28 24.38
N LEU A 135 -4.25 -10.38 23.95
CA LEU A 135 -3.25 -9.32 24.05
C LEU A 135 -3.13 -8.52 22.74
N TRP A 136 -3.71 -8.99 21.64
CA TRP A 136 -3.60 -8.33 20.34
C TRP A 136 -4.02 -6.86 20.36
N PRO A 137 -5.13 -6.46 21.02
CA PRO A 137 -5.52 -5.05 21.06
C PRO A 137 -4.45 -4.20 21.74
N ASP A 138 -3.94 -4.65 22.88
CA ASP A 138 -2.96 -3.90 23.67
C ASP A 138 -1.64 -3.72 22.91
N VAL A 139 -1.10 -4.80 22.34
CA VAL A 139 0.21 -4.74 21.64
C VAL A 139 0.15 -4.02 20.29
N THR A 140 -1.06 -3.83 19.74
CA THR A 140 -1.25 -3.15 18.45
C THR A 140 -1.94 -1.78 18.57
N GLY A 141 -2.18 -1.30 19.79
CA GLY A 141 -2.96 -0.08 20.01
C GLY A 141 -4.36 -0.14 19.41
N GLY A 142 -4.99 -1.32 19.40
CA GLY A 142 -6.31 -1.58 18.84
C GLY A 142 -6.35 -1.84 17.33
N THR A 143 -5.23 -1.74 16.61
CA THR A 143 -5.16 -1.94 15.15
C THR A 143 -5.64 -3.33 14.74
N SER A 144 -5.30 -4.36 15.51
CA SER A 144 -5.78 -5.73 15.28
C SER A 144 -7.31 -5.86 15.36
N GLU A 145 -8.01 -4.92 15.99
CA GLU A 145 -9.48 -4.86 16.08
C GLU A 145 -10.09 -3.77 15.18
N GLY A 146 -9.29 -3.08 14.36
CA GLY A 146 -9.75 -1.98 13.53
C GLY A 146 -10.02 -0.67 14.30
N LYS A 147 -9.48 -0.55 15.53
CA LYS A 147 -9.58 0.66 16.37
C LYS A 147 -8.33 1.55 16.32
N GLY A 148 -7.29 1.09 15.62
CA GLY A 148 -6.05 1.84 15.42
C GLY A 148 -6.18 2.93 14.35
N VAL A 149 -5.15 3.76 14.24
CA VAL A 149 -5.07 4.78 13.17
C VAL A 149 -4.69 4.11 11.86
N THR A 150 -5.47 4.38 10.81
CA THR A 150 -5.25 3.87 9.46
C THR A 150 -4.90 5.03 8.52
N TRP A 151 -3.78 4.88 7.82
CA TRP A 151 -3.29 5.85 6.86
C TRP A 151 -3.36 5.26 5.46
N PHE A 152 -3.82 6.07 4.52
CA PHE A 152 -3.75 5.74 3.10
C PHE A 152 -2.86 6.74 2.38
N ALA A 153 -2.03 6.23 1.48
CA ALA A 153 -1.24 7.04 0.59
C ALA A 153 -1.52 6.67 -0.87
N VAL A 154 -1.57 7.69 -1.72
CA VAL A 154 -1.55 7.54 -3.18
C VAL A 154 -0.49 8.46 -3.74
N SER A 155 0.36 7.93 -4.61
CA SER A 155 1.54 8.64 -5.13
C SER A 155 1.50 8.72 -6.65
N HIS A 156 1.97 9.84 -7.18
CA HIS A 156 2.29 10.05 -8.58
C HIS A 156 3.77 10.43 -8.68
N TYR A 157 4.49 9.82 -9.62
CA TYR A 157 5.90 10.08 -9.85
C TYR A 157 6.05 10.89 -11.14
N ARG A 158 6.55 12.11 -11.01
CA ARG A 158 6.68 13.09 -12.09
C ARG A 158 7.89 12.75 -12.98
N PRO A 159 7.71 12.17 -14.18
CA PRO A 159 8.82 11.71 -15.01
C PRO A 159 9.72 12.85 -15.52
N GLU A 160 9.20 14.07 -15.57
CA GLU A 160 9.95 15.26 -15.97
C GLU A 160 10.98 15.72 -14.91
N ARG A 161 10.90 15.23 -13.68
CA ARG A 161 11.90 15.48 -12.63
C ARG A 161 13.03 14.47 -12.75
N ASN A 162 14.22 14.91 -13.15
CA ASN A 162 15.43 14.08 -13.16
C ASN A 162 16.00 13.92 -11.73
N MET A 163 15.24 13.27 -10.86
CA MET A 163 15.51 13.10 -9.43
C MET A 163 15.22 11.66 -8.99
N GLN A 164 15.60 11.31 -7.77
CA GLN A 164 15.19 10.04 -7.17
C GLN A 164 13.65 10.00 -7.03
N GLY A 165 13.07 8.80 -7.22
CA GLY A 165 11.63 8.55 -7.10
C GLY A 165 11.06 9.09 -5.80
N ALA A 166 11.42 8.45 -4.68
CA ALA A 166 11.04 8.79 -3.31
C ALA A 166 12.25 8.62 -2.35
N PRO A 167 12.26 9.27 -1.18
CA PRO A 167 13.28 9.03 -0.17
C PRO A 167 13.23 7.59 0.35
N ALA A 168 14.40 7.01 0.62
CA ALA A 168 14.50 5.73 1.32
C ALA A 168 14.00 5.87 2.76
N HIS A 169 13.04 5.04 3.17
CA HIS A 169 12.49 5.03 4.51
C HIS A 169 11.93 3.64 4.88
N LYS A 170 11.55 3.49 6.15
CA LYS A 170 10.70 2.40 6.63
C LYS A 170 9.33 2.98 6.97
N ASP A 171 8.30 2.19 6.73
CA ASP A 171 6.96 2.54 7.20
C ASP A 171 6.90 2.48 8.73
N THR A 172 6.08 3.34 9.31
CA THR A 172 5.91 3.44 10.78
C THR A 172 4.75 2.59 11.29
N GLY A 173 3.96 1.98 10.41
CA GLY A 173 2.84 1.12 10.74
C GLY A 173 3.25 -0.35 10.97
N PHE A 174 2.29 -1.18 11.40
CA PHE A 174 2.51 -2.62 11.59
C PHE A 174 2.60 -3.40 10.28
N VAL A 175 1.71 -3.09 9.33
CA VAL A 175 1.63 -3.74 8.01
C VAL A 175 1.23 -2.68 6.99
N THR A 176 1.95 -2.64 5.87
CA THR A 176 1.60 -1.84 4.69
C THR A 176 1.15 -2.77 3.58
N VAL A 177 -0.04 -2.52 3.03
CA VAL A 177 -0.50 -3.17 1.80
C VAL A 177 -0.32 -2.17 0.66
N LEU A 178 0.52 -2.51 -0.30
CA LEU A 178 0.89 -1.64 -1.41
C LEU A 178 0.54 -2.29 -2.74
N TYR A 179 -0.01 -1.49 -3.65
CA TYR A 179 -0.19 -1.84 -5.05
C TYR A 179 0.68 -0.94 -5.92
N CYS A 180 1.39 -1.56 -6.88
CA CYS A 180 2.09 -0.86 -7.95
C CYS A 180 1.98 -1.70 -9.23
N ASP A 181 1.77 -1.04 -10.36
CA ASP A 181 1.64 -1.67 -11.68
C ASP A 181 2.82 -1.36 -12.61
N GLN A 182 3.69 -0.42 -12.23
CA GLN A 182 4.88 -0.01 -12.96
C GLN A 182 6.16 -0.33 -12.17
N PRO A 183 7.28 -0.64 -12.85
CA PRO A 183 8.58 -0.79 -12.21
C PRO A 183 9.02 0.49 -11.48
N GLY A 184 9.88 0.33 -10.46
CA GLY A 184 10.45 1.46 -9.71
C GLY A 184 10.53 1.22 -8.20
N LEU A 185 9.79 0.24 -7.68
CA LEU A 185 9.91 -0.16 -6.28
C LEU A 185 11.27 -0.84 -6.04
N GLN A 186 11.96 -0.36 -5.01
CA GLN A 186 13.20 -0.92 -4.53
C GLN A 186 13.08 -1.23 -3.04
N ALA A 187 13.70 -2.32 -2.61
CA ALA A 187 13.82 -2.69 -1.20
C ALA A 187 15.29 -2.84 -0.84
N ARG A 188 15.62 -2.64 0.45
CA ARG A 188 16.97 -2.91 0.96
C ARG A 188 16.94 -4.19 1.79
N LEU A 189 17.60 -5.22 1.27
CA LEU A 189 17.87 -6.48 1.97
C LEU A 189 19.27 -6.44 2.59
N GLU A 190 19.67 -7.50 3.29
CA GLU A 190 21.00 -7.61 3.92
C GLU A 190 22.14 -7.38 2.90
N GLU A 191 22.00 -7.95 1.71
CA GLU A 191 22.97 -7.85 0.60
C GLU A 191 22.94 -6.49 -0.14
N GLY A 192 21.99 -5.62 0.18
CA GLY A 192 21.86 -4.28 -0.42
C GLY A 192 20.53 -4.02 -1.11
N TRP A 193 20.53 -3.06 -2.03
CA TRP A 193 19.34 -2.63 -2.76
C TRP A 193 18.98 -3.63 -3.87
N VAL A 194 17.69 -3.97 -3.94
CA VAL A 194 17.12 -4.86 -4.93
C VAL A 194 15.91 -4.20 -5.60
N GLU A 195 15.66 -4.52 -6.86
CA GLU A 195 14.42 -4.16 -7.54
C GLU A 195 13.32 -5.16 -7.19
N VAL A 196 12.12 -4.65 -6.91
CA VAL A 196 10.93 -5.48 -6.70
C VAL A 196 10.01 -5.27 -7.90
N PRO A 197 10.00 -6.20 -8.88
CA PRO A 197 9.18 -6.05 -10.07
C PRO A 197 7.67 -6.16 -9.71
N PRO A 198 6.79 -5.42 -10.41
CA PRO A 198 5.36 -5.57 -10.24
C PRO A 198 4.91 -7.01 -10.48
N TRP A 199 4.07 -7.53 -9.59
CA TRP A 199 3.48 -8.86 -9.75
C TRP A 199 2.00 -8.73 -10.12
N LYS A 200 1.64 -9.28 -11.29
CA LYS A 200 0.27 -9.22 -11.82
C LYS A 200 -0.74 -10.11 -11.09
N GLY A 201 -0.31 -10.90 -10.11
CA GLY A 201 -1.22 -11.76 -9.32
C GLY A 201 -1.83 -12.94 -10.08
N ILE A 202 -1.45 -13.17 -11.35
CA ILE A 202 -1.92 -14.30 -12.17
C ILE A 202 -0.93 -15.45 -12.04
N SER A 203 -1.45 -16.66 -11.77
CA SER A 203 -0.72 -17.94 -11.83
C SER A 203 -0.52 -18.39 -13.27
#